data_AF-V6DLU7-F1
#
_entry.id   AF-V6DLU7-F1
#
_cell.length_a   1.000
_cell.length_b   1.000
_cell.length_c   1.000
_cell.angle_alpha   90.00
_cell.angle_beta   90.00
_cell.angle_gamma   90.00
#
_symmetry.space_group_name_H-M   'P 1'
#
loop_
_entity.id
_entity.type
_entity.pdbx_description
1 polymer ?
#
loop_
_entity_poly.entity_id
_entity_poly.type
_entity_poly.pdbx_seq_one_letter_code
_entity_poly.pdbx_strand_id
1 'polypeptide(L)'
;MLQLYNTLTNQKEKFEPLNPGKVTMYVCGPTVYNYIHIGNARSAVAFDTIRRYLEYRGFEVNYVSNFTDVDDKIIKASQEMNLSVKEITEKFINAFYEDTSALNVKKATLNPRVMDNMDDIIKFIEVLVQKGYAYESAGDVYYKTRKFKDYGKLSGQLIDDLEQGASSRVDDIDQDKKQDPLDFALWKKAKQGEISWDSPWGQGRPGWHIECSVMSTKYLGDTIDIHAGGQDLEFPHHENEIAQSEAKTGKKFARYWLHNGFVTIGEEDQKMSKSLGNFVTVHDLLKEVNPQVIRFFMSTTQYRRPIRYSSANLNEAKVNLNKLQTAYENLSYRLKDSVEGNDKEVEVNFANLEKDFVKVMDDDFNVQNGISVVYEMAKQLNVYSEKEKVYTDTINNLINTYKKVVEIFGISFSEEKELLDDTIEQLIQERNEARKNKNFKRSDEIRDLLKEQGIILEDTAQGTRWKRND
;
A
#
# COMPACT_ATOMS: atom_id res chain seq x y z
N MET A 1 -21.01 -4.92 9.66
CA MET A 1 -21.36 -4.66 8.25
C MET A 1 -20.38 -3.61 7.79
N LEU A 2 -19.67 -3.86 6.69
CA LEU A 2 -18.59 -2.99 6.25
C LEU A 2 -19.12 -1.59 5.89
N GLN A 3 -18.50 -0.59 6.49
CA GLN A 3 -18.66 0.83 6.20
C GLN A 3 -17.33 1.41 5.81
N LEU A 4 -17.34 2.44 4.97
CA LEU A 4 -16.13 3.12 4.53
C LEU A 4 -16.41 4.61 4.34
N TYR A 5 -15.44 5.42 4.71
CA TYR A 5 -15.51 6.85 4.54
C TYR A 5 -15.36 7.19 3.07
N ASN A 6 -16.39 7.81 2.51
CA ASN A 6 -16.42 8.21 1.12
C ASN A 6 -16.08 9.71 1.02
N THR A 7 -14.93 10.07 0.45
CA THR A 7 -14.52 11.47 0.28
C THR A 7 -15.58 12.28 -0.46
N LEU A 8 -16.28 11.68 -1.43
CA LEU A 8 -17.32 12.35 -2.21
C LEU A 8 -18.49 12.86 -1.36
N THR A 9 -18.80 12.21 -0.24
CA THR A 9 -19.94 12.56 0.62
C THR A 9 -19.53 12.99 2.03
N ASN A 10 -18.24 12.92 2.35
CA ASN A 10 -17.66 13.25 3.65
C ASN A 10 -18.30 12.50 4.84
N GLN A 11 -18.77 11.27 4.61
CA GLN A 11 -19.40 10.44 5.63
C GLN A 11 -19.01 8.97 5.45
N LYS A 12 -19.19 8.18 6.51
CA LYS A 12 -19.11 6.73 6.44
C LYS A 12 -20.37 6.19 5.80
N GLU A 13 -20.22 5.43 4.73
CA GLU A 13 -21.30 4.81 3.99
C GLU A 13 -21.21 3.30 4.10
N LYS A 14 -22.36 2.62 4.09
CA LYS A 14 -22.39 1.17 3.93
C LYS A 14 -21.72 0.80 2.60
N PHE A 15 -20.80 -0.15 2.64
CA PHE A 15 -20.22 -0.71 1.42
C PHE A 15 -21.16 -1.71 0.79
N GLU A 16 -21.53 -1.45 -0.46
CA GLU A 16 -22.28 -2.38 -1.30
C GLU A 16 -21.57 -2.45 -2.66
N PRO A 17 -21.02 -3.60 -3.06
CA PRO A 17 -20.38 -3.72 -4.36
C PRO A 17 -21.40 -3.62 -5.49
N LEU A 18 -20.94 -3.24 -6.68
CA LEU A 18 -21.70 -3.20 -7.93
C LEU A 18 -22.15 -4.61 -8.33
N ASN A 19 -21.27 -5.59 -8.14
CA ASN A 19 -21.54 -7.00 -8.37
C ASN A 19 -21.39 -7.77 -7.04
N PRO A 20 -22.41 -8.48 -6.54
CA PRO A 20 -22.31 -9.21 -5.28
C PRO A 20 -21.08 -10.14 -5.24
N GLY A 21 -20.28 -10.00 -4.17
CA GLY A 21 -19.06 -10.80 -3.97
C GLY A 21 -17.81 -10.35 -4.75
N LYS A 22 -17.91 -9.34 -5.64
CA LYS A 22 -16.77 -8.83 -6.41
C LYS A 22 -16.55 -7.34 -6.17
N VAL A 23 -15.30 -6.91 -6.14
CA VAL A 23 -14.93 -5.50 -5.93
C VAL A 23 -13.96 -5.05 -7.02
N THR A 24 -14.33 -4.02 -7.76
CA THR A 24 -13.45 -3.29 -8.67
C THR A 24 -12.76 -2.14 -7.95
N MET A 25 -11.44 -2.16 -7.88
CA MET A 25 -10.65 -1.20 -7.12
C MET A 25 -9.54 -0.61 -8.00
N TYR A 26 -9.60 0.68 -8.27
CA TYR A 26 -8.53 1.41 -8.94
C TYR A 26 -7.76 2.26 -7.94
N VAL A 27 -6.43 2.16 -7.96
CA VAL A 27 -5.55 2.99 -7.11
C VAL A 27 -4.49 3.64 -7.98
N CYS A 28 -4.47 4.96 -8.05
CA CYS A 28 -3.48 5.70 -8.83
C CYS A 28 -2.05 5.32 -8.39
N GLY A 29 -1.27 4.81 -9.35
CA GLY A 29 0.08 4.34 -9.08
C GLY A 29 1.16 5.40 -9.29
N PRO A 30 2.45 5.03 -9.20
CA PRO A 30 3.54 5.99 -9.22
C PRO A 30 3.92 6.43 -10.63
N THR A 31 4.50 7.63 -10.71
CA THR A 31 5.33 8.05 -11.86
C THR A 31 6.70 7.38 -11.76
N VAL A 32 7.09 6.58 -12.75
CA VAL A 32 8.28 5.70 -12.68
C VAL A 32 9.55 6.38 -13.21
N TYR A 33 9.98 7.44 -12.52
CA TYR A 33 11.20 8.22 -12.84
C TYR A 33 12.28 8.15 -11.75
N ASN A 34 11.96 7.57 -10.59
CA ASN A 34 12.86 7.43 -9.45
C ASN A 34 12.39 6.30 -8.51
N TYR A 35 13.21 5.93 -7.52
CA TYR A 35 12.79 5.07 -6.41
C TYR A 35 11.62 5.69 -5.64
N ILE A 36 10.72 4.84 -5.13
CA ILE A 36 9.62 5.30 -4.31
C ILE A 36 10.10 5.77 -2.94
N HIS A 37 9.47 6.81 -2.43
CA HIS A 37 9.66 7.26 -1.06
C HIS A 37 8.60 6.68 -0.13
N ILE A 38 8.81 6.80 1.17
CA ILE A 38 7.88 6.27 2.19
C ILE A 38 6.44 6.81 2.03
N GLY A 39 6.29 8.04 1.51
CA GLY A 39 4.99 8.59 1.10
C GLY A 39 4.25 7.78 0.03
N ASN A 40 4.95 7.28 -1.00
CA ASN A 40 4.31 6.44 -2.02
C ASN A 40 4.01 5.05 -1.44
N ALA A 41 4.94 4.50 -0.65
CA ALA A 41 4.74 3.22 0.02
C ALA A 41 3.55 3.23 0.99
N ARG A 42 3.27 4.36 1.65
CA ARG A 42 2.10 4.53 2.51
C ARG A 42 0.80 4.25 1.74
N SER A 43 0.65 4.79 0.53
CA SER A 43 -0.51 4.49 -0.32
C SER A 43 -0.57 2.99 -0.67
N ALA A 44 0.55 2.43 -1.16
CA ALA A 44 0.62 1.01 -1.53
C ALA A 44 0.27 0.07 -0.36
N VAL A 45 0.82 0.32 0.84
CA VAL A 45 0.57 -0.48 2.04
C VAL A 45 -0.87 -0.31 2.55
N ALA A 46 -1.39 0.92 2.55
CA ALA A 46 -2.76 1.19 3.01
C ALA A 46 -3.78 0.44 2.14
N PHE A 47 -3.68 0.57 0.82
CA PHE A 47 -4.64 -0.05 -0.09
C PHE A 47 -4.44 -1.55 -0.26
N ASP A 48 -3.22 -2.07 -0.05
CA ASP A 48 -2.99 -3.51 0.11
C ASP A 48 -3.61 -4.05 1.41
N THR A 49 -3.53 -3.32 2.53
CA THR A 49 -4.19 -3.71 3.79
C THR A 49 -5.72 -3.75 3.63
N ILE A 50 -6.29 -2.75 2.94
CA ILE A 50 -7.71 -2.70 2.58
C ILE A 50 -8.09 -3.88 1.68
N ARG A 51 -7.31 -4.13 0.61
CA ARG A 51 -7.53 -5.28 -0.29
C ARG A 51 -7.51 -6.59 0.47
N ARG A 52 -6.50 -6.82 1.31
CA ARG A 52 -6.36 -8.05 2.12
C ARG A 52 -7.55 -8.22 3.06
N TYR A 53 -8.07 -7.14 3.67
CA TYR A 53 -9.27 -7.22 4.49
C TYR A 53 -10.52 -7.59 3.66
N LEU A 54 -10.69 -6.99 2.48
CA LEU A 54 -11.79 -7.35 1.57
C LEU A 54 -11.72 -8.83 1.15
N GLU A 55 -10.53 -9.32 0.81
CA GLU A 55 -10.29 -10.74 0.49
C GLU A 55 -10.59 -11.64 1.70
N TYR A 56 -10.16 -11.26 2.90
CA TYR A 56 -10.49 -11.95 4.17
C TYR A 56 -12.00 -12.02 4.42
N ARG A 57 -12.74 -10.98 3.99
CA ARG A 57 -14.21 -10.93 4.05
C ARG A 57 -14.91 -11.71 2.94
N GLY A 58 -14.16 -12.38 2.08
CA GLY A 58 -14.67 -13.24 1.01
C GLY A 58 -14.96 -12.54 -0.32
N PHE A 59 -14.48 -11.31 -0.51
CA PHE A 59 -14.61 -10.63 -1.80
C PHE A 59 -13.52 -11.06 -2.79
N GLU A 60 -13.89 -11.23 -4.05
CA GLU A 60 -12.96 -11.28 -5.17
C GLU A 60 -12.61 -9.83 -5.56
N VAL A 61 -11.37 -9.39 -5.31
CA VAL A 61 -10.94 -8.02 -5.58
C VAL A 61 -10.15 -7.95 -6.88
N ASN A 62 -10.69 -7.24 -7.87
CA ASN A 62 -9.97 -6.85 -9.08
C ASN A 62 -9.27 -5.49 -8.82
N TYR A 63 -8.01 -5.56 -8.42
CA TYR A 63 -7.20 -4.40 -8.03
C TYR A 63 -6.31 -3.96 -9.19
N VAL A 64 -6.53 -2.74 -9.71
CA VAL A 64 -5.75 -2.17 -10.82
C VAL A 64 -5.01 -0.94 -10.31
N SER A 65 -3.71 -0.84 -10.61
CA SER A 65 -2.90 0.34 -10.30
C SER A 65 -1.90 0.61 -11.41
N ASN A 66 -2.02 1.76 -12.07
CA ASN A 66 -1.22 2.07 -13.25
C ASN A 66 0.25 2.37 -12.94
N PHE A 67 1.09 2.35 -13.97
CA PHE A 67 2.36 3.07 -13.98
C PHE A 67 2.24 4.25 -14.91
N THR A 68 2.46 5.47 -14.39
CA THR A 68 2.64 6.65 -15.24
C THR A 68 4.07 6.61 -15.76
N ASP A 69 4.22 6.17 -17.00
CA ASP A 69 5.49 6.01 -17.70
C ASP A 69 5.67 7.00 -18.88
N VAL A 70 4.80 8.03 -18.92
CA VAL A 70 4.89 9.20 -19.81
C VAL A 70 4.64 10.45 -18.97
N ASP A 71 5.69 11.21 -18.65
CA ASP A 71 5.60 12.44 -17.84
C ASP A 71 6.84 13.33 -18.04
N ASP A 72 6.69 14.63 -17.77
CA ASP A 72 7.80 15.60 -17.82
C ASP A 72 8.98 15.20 -16.93
N LYS A 73 8.70 14.60 -15.76
CA LYS A 73 9.73 14.13 -14.82
C LYS A 73 10.53 12.97 -15.39
N ILE A 74 9.91 12.11 -16.18
CA ILE A 74 10.58 10.96 -16.82
C ILE A 74 11.50 11.45 -17.93
N ILE A 75 11.04 12.39 -18.75
CA ILE A 75 11.85 13.01 -19.81
C ILE A 75 13.08 13.69 -19.18
N LYS A 76 12.87 14.45 -18.10
CA LYS A 76 13.97 15.08 -17.36
C LYS A 76 14.94 14.04 -16.78
N ALA A 77 14.45 12.99 -16.13
CA ALA A 77 15.30 11.93 -15.60
C ALA A 77 16.08 11.20 -16.70
N SER A 78 15.47 11.01 -17.89
CA SER A 78 16.08 10.39 -19.07
C SER A 78 17.31 11.17 -19.54
N GLN A 79 17.19 12.49 -19.58
CA GLN A 79 18.29 13.38 -19.91
C GLN A 79 19.38 13.39 -18.82
N GLU A 80 18.99 13.44 -17.53
CA GLU A 80 19.92 13.46 -16.40
C GLU A 80 20.75 12.17 -16.27
N MET A 81 20.14 11.00 -16.54
CA MET A 81 20.79 9.69 -16.41
C MET A 81 21.40 9.18 -17.72
N ASN A 82 21.24 9.91 -18.83
CA ASN A 82 21.66 9.50 -20.17
C ASN A 82 21.15 8.09 -20.54
N LEU A 83 19.87 7.83 -20.25
CA LEU A 83 19.15 6.60 -20.56
C LEU A 83 17.90 6.94 -21.36
N SER A 84 17.42 6.05 -22.21
CA SER A 84 16.13 6.24 -22.88
C SER A 84 14.97 6.23 -21.88
N VAL A 85 13.84 6.86 -22.25
CA VAL A 85 12.60 6.82 -21.46
C VAL A 85 12.17 5.38 -21.13
N LYS A 86 12.33 4.46 -22.08
CA LYS A 86 12.01 3.05 -21.88
C LYS A 86 12.91 2.41 -20.82
N GLU A 87 14.23 2.61 -20.90
CA GLU A 87 15.17 2.05 -19.93
C GLU A 87 14.94 2.60 -18.51
N ILE A 88 14.66 3.89 -18.37
CA ILE A 88 14.33 4.50 -17.07
C ILE A 88 13.05 3.93 -16.48
N THR A 89 11.99 3.87 -17.28
CA THR A 89 10.69 3.40 -16.80
C THR A 89 10.76 1.92 -16.42
N GLU A 90 11.44 1.08 -17.21
CA GLU A 90 11.68 -0.33 -16.86
C GLU A 90 12.51 -0.48 -15.58
N LYS A 91 13.58 0.30 -15.43
CA LYS A 91 14.41 0.31 -14.22
C LYS A 91 13.59 0.62 -12.97
N PHE A 92 12.79 1.68 -12.99
CA PHE A 92 12.03 2.11 -11.82
C PHE A 92 10.73 1.33 -11.59
N ILE A 93 10.17 0.69 -12.63
CA ILE A 93 9.13 -0.34 -12.44
C ILE A 93 9.70 -1.54 -11.68
N ASN A 94 10.89 -2.02 -12.06
CA ASN A 94 11.54 -3.13 -11.35
C ASN A 94 11.86 -2.75 -9.91
N ALA A 95 12.45 -1.57 -9.69
CA ALA A 95 12.72 -1.06 -8.35
C ALA A 95 11.44 -0.92 -7.50
N PHE A 96 10.33 -0.44 -8.10
CA PHE A 96 9.04 -0.40 -7.42
C PHE A 96 8.59 -1.79 -6.97
N TYR A 97 8.72 -2.81 -7.82
CA TYR A 97 8.38 -4.18 -7.44
C TYR A 97 9.30 -4.74 -6.36
N GLU A 98 10.60 -4.47 -6.41
CA GLU A 98 11.55 -4.86 -5.37
C GLU A 98 11.17 -4.25 -4.02
N ASP A 99 11.00 -2.93 -3.98
CA ASP A 99 10.66 -2.19 -2.76
C ASP A 99 9.30 -2.64 -2.18
N THR A 100 8.27 -2.76 -3.02
CA THR A 100 6.93 -3.14 -2.56
C THR A 100 6.81 -4.62 -2.19
N SER A 101 7.52 -5.52 -2.88
CA SER A 101 7.55 -6.94 -2.53
C SER A 101 8.27 -7.16 -1.20
N ALA A 102 9.36 -6.42 -0.93
CA ALA A 102 10.02 -6.45 0.38
C ALA A 102 9.07 -6.04 1.51
N LEU A 103 8.19 -5.07 1.26
CA LEU A 103 7.13 -4.65 2.19
C LEU A 103 5.90 -5.59 2.20
N ASN A 104 5.97 -6.75 1.55
CA ASN A 104 4.88 -7.73 1.44
C ASN A 104 3.56 -7.13 0.89
N VAL A 105 3.67 -6.20 -0.06
CA VAL A 105 2.52 -5.70 -0.81
C VAL A 105 2.20 -6.70 -1.92
N LYS A 106 0.93 -7.14 -2.03
CA LYS A 106 0.52 -8.02 -3.12
C LYS A 106 0.61 -7.28 -4.44
N LYS A 107 1.10 -7.96 -5.48
CA LYS A 107 1.02 -7.44 -6.84
C LYS A 107 -0.43 -7.15 -7.22
N ALA A 108 -0.67 -6.02 -7.88
CA ALA A 108 -1.99 -5.69 -8.41
C ALA A 108 -2.46 -6.80 -9.38
N THR A 109 -3.78 -6.94 -9.54
CA THR A 109 -4.36 -7.81 -10.57
C THR A 109 -3.87 -7.38 -11.96
N LEU A 110 -3.73 -6.07 -12.17
CA LEU A 110 -3.09 -5.50 -13.35
C LEU A 110 -2.36 -4.20 -13.03
N ASN A 111 -1.19 -4.01 -13.65
CA ASN A 111 -0.46 -2.74 -13.64
C ASN A 111 -0.34 -2.17 -15.06
N PRO A 112 -1.38 -1.49 -15.60
CA PRO A 112 -1.34 -0.97 -16.96
C PRO A 112 -0.37 0.21 -17.07
N ARG A 113 0.31 0.32 -18.21
CA ARG A 113 1.23 1.42 -18.53
C ARG A 113 0.56 2.42 -19.47
N VAL A 114 0.91 3.69 -19.38
CA VAL A 114 0.35 4.75 -20.25
C VAL A 114 0.74 4.49 -21.70
N MET A 115 2.00 4.15 -21.95
CA MET A 115 2.50 3.87 -23.31
C MET A 115 1.72 2.76 -24.02
N ASP A 116 1.22 1.78 -23.27
CA ASP A 116 0.45 0.64 -23.81
C ASP A 116 -1.04 0.97 -24.06
N ASN A 117 -1.49 2.17 -23.73
CA ASN A 117 -2.90 2.60 -23.81
C ASN A 117 -3.11 3.87 -24.64
N MET A 118 -2.12 4.27 -25.45
CA MET A 118 -2.15 5.54 -26.19
C MET A 118 -3.34 5.65 -27.15
N ASP A 119 -3.65 4.60 -27.92
CA ASP A 119 -4.78 4.60 -28.86
C ASP A 119 -6.11 4.82 -28.14
N ASP A 120 -6.28 4.23 -26.96
CA ASP A 120 -7.49 4.40 -26.15
C ASP A 120 -7.59 5.79 -25.55
N ILE A 121 -6.44 6.38 -25.17
CA ILE A 121 -6.38 7.76 -24.70
C ILE A 121 -6.81 8.72 -25.80
N ILE A 122 -6.24 8.60 -27.00
CA ILE A 122 -6.58 9.47 -28.14
C ILE A 122 -8.08 9.36 -28.46
N LYS A 123 -8.62 8.15 -28.55
CA LYS A 123 -10.07 7.92 -28.77
C LYS A 123 -10.93 8.52 -27.65
N PHE A 124 -10.50 8.44 -26.40
CA PHE A 124 -11.22 9.04 -25.29
C PHE A 124 -11.29 10.57 -25.45
N ILE A 125 -10.16 11.20 -25.77
CA ILE A 125 -10.09 12.66 -25.99
C ILE A 125 -10.95 13.06 -27.19
N GLU A 126 -10.94 12.31 -28.29
CA GLU A 126 -11.81 12.54 -29.44
C GLU A 126 -13.29 12.57 -29.04
N VAL A 127 -13.74 11.63 -28.19
CA VAL A 127 -15.13 11.62 -27.69
C VAL A 127 -15.43 12.86 -26.84
N LEU A 128 -14.49 13.32 -26.01
CA LEU A 128 -14.65 14.55 -25.23
C LEU A 128 -14.75 15.77 -26.13
N VAL A 129 -13.94 15.85 -27.19
CA VAL A 129 -14.01 16.93 -28.20
C VAL A 129 -15.35 16.89 -28.94
N GLN A 130 -15.79 15.71 -29.40
CA GLN A 130 -17.07 15.53 -30.09
C GLN A 130 -18.27 15.94 -29.23
N LYS A 131 -18.23 15.63 -27.92
CA LYS A 131 -19.25 16.07 -26.94
C LYS A 131 -19.09 17.53 -26.54
N GLY A 132 -18.03 18.20 -27.02
CA GLY A 132 -17.68 19.59 -26.74
C GLY A 132 -17.21 19.84 -25.30
N TYR A 133 -16.78 18.81 -24.57
CA TYR A 133 -16.11 18.91 -23.27
C TYR A 133 -14.61 19.17 -23.40
N ALA A 134 -14.08 19.14 -24.62
CA ALA A 134 -12.69 19.50 -24.90
C ALA A 134 -12.58 20.37 -26.15
N TYR A 135 -11.44 21.03 -26.33
CA TYR A 135 -11.11 21.83 -27.50
C TYR A 135 -9.60 21.79 -27.76
N GLU A 136 -9.24 21.90 -29.03
CA GLU A 136 -7.85 22.06 -29.46
C GLU A 136 -7.46 23.54 -29.41
N SER A 137 -6.22 23.81 -29.05
CA SER A 137 -5.60 25.13 -29.04
C SER A 137 -4.08 25.00 -29.25
N ALA A 138 -3.58 25.47 -30.40
CA ALA A 138 -2.16 25.50 -30.75
C ALA A 138 -1.42 24.13 -30.71
N GLY A 139 -2.14 23.04 -30.98
CA GLY A 139 -1.69 21.64 -30.95
C GLY A 139 -1.86 20.94 -29.60
N ASP A 140 -2.27 21.67 -28.56
CA ASP A 140 -2.68 21.11 -27.28
C ASP A 140 -4.20 20.85 -27.30
N VAL A 141 -4.69 19.92 -26.47
CA VAL A 141 -6.13 19.73 -26.25
C VAL A 141 -6.43 19.93 -24.77
N TYR A 142 -7.37 20.81 -24.48
CA TYR A 142 -7.78 21.15 -23.13
C TYR A 142 -9.21 20.67 -22.84
N TYR A 143 -9.47 20.28 -21.60
CA TYR A 143 -10.81 20.03 -21.08
C TYR A 143 -11.48 21.35 -20.68
N LYS A 144 -12.76 21.52 -21.04
CA LYS A 144 -13.60 22.68 -20.66
C LYS A 144 -14.19 22.47 -19.27
N THR A 145 -13.48 22.92 -18.25
CA THR A 145 -13.82 22.64 -16.85
C THR A 145 -15.22 23.13 -16.50
N ARG A 146 -15.57 24.38 -16.84
CA ARG A 146 -16.89 24.97 -16.56
C ARG A 146 -18.07 24.28 -17.27
N LYS A 147 -17.82 23.48 -18.30
CA LYS A 147 -18.90 22.72 -18.95
C LYS A 147 -19.38 21.56 -18.07
N PHE A 148 -18.53 21.05 -17.18
CA PHE A 148 -18.89 20.03 -16.22
C PHE A 148 -19.49 20.66 -14.97
N LYS A 149 -20.81 20.63 -14.86
CA LYS A 149 -21.54 21.37 -13.81
C LYS A 149 -21.19 20.98 -12.38
N ASP A 150 -20.80 19.72 -12.18
CA ASP A 150 -20.47 19.20 -10.86
C ASP A 150 -18.97 19.23 -10.55
N TYR A 151 -18.19 20.04 -11.28
CA TYR A 151 -16.75 20.13 -11.05
C TYR A 151 -16.46 20.73 -9.66
N GLY A 152 -15.64 20.04 -8.87
CA GLY A 152 -15.35 20.40 -7.47
C GLY A 152 -16.12 19.55 -6.46
N LYS A 153 -16.99 18.63 -6.90
CA LYS A 153 -17.82 17.82 -6.00
C LYS A 153 -17.03 16.86 -5.11
N LEU A 154 -15.85 16.42 -5.54
CA LEU A 154 -15.03 15.51 -4.74
C LEU A 154 -14.25 16.28 -3.68
N SER A 155 -13.61 17.36 -4.08
CA SER A 155 -12.77 18.22 -3.24
C SER A 155 -13.58 19.15 -2.33
N GLY A 156 -14.87 19.36 -2.62
CA GLY A 156 -15.73 20.33 -1.94
C GLY A 156 -15.38 21.79 -2.26
N GLN A 157 -14.56 22.03 -3.28
CA GLN A 157 -14.16 23.39 -3.69
C GLN A 157 -15.15 23.95 -4.71
N LEU A 158 -15.60 25.18 -4.49
CA LEU A 158 -16.41 25.89 -5.47
C LEU A 158 -15.55 26.31 -6.65
N ILE A 159 -16.07 26.13 -7.87
CA ILE A 159 -15.34 26.44 -9.10
C ILE A 159 -14.87 27.90 -9.17
N ASP A 160 -15.64 28.84 -8.60
CA ASP A 160 -15.32 30.26 -8.61
C ASP A 160 -14.19 30.62 -7.61
N ASP A 161 -14.01 29.84 -6.53
CA ASP A 161 -12.89 30.00 -5.60
C ASP A 161 -11.58 29.46 -6.20
N LEU A 162 -11.68 28.38 -6.98
CA LEU A 162 -10.56 27.81 -7.73
C LEU A 162 -9.98 28.80 -8.74
N GLU A 163 -10.84 29.56 -9.42
CA GLU A 163 -10.44 30.55 -10.42
C GLU A 163 -9.52 31.61 -9.81
N GLN A 164 -9.88 32.17 -8.66
CA GLN A 164 -9.05 33.18 -7.97
C GLN A 164 -7.64 32.63 -7.66
N GLY A 165 -7.54 31.37 -7.25
CA GLY A 165 -6.28 30.68 -7.01
C GLY A 165 -5.49 30.40 -8.29
N ALA A 166 -6.15 30.01 -9.38
CA ALA A 166 -5.53 29.72 -10.67
C ALA A 166 -5.04 31.01 -11.38
N SER A 167 -5.83 32.09 -11.35
CA SER A 167 -5.48 33.40 -11.91
C SER A 167 -4.31 34.06 -11.18
N SER A 168 -4.08 33.72 -9.90
CA SER A 168 -2.93 34.21 -9.13
C SER A 168 -1.60 33.49 -9.47
N ARG A 169 -1.65 32.39 -10.24
CA ARG A 169 -0.45 31.69 -10.75
C ARG A 169 -0.03 32.31 -12.08
N VAL A 170 0.61 33.47 -11.99
CA VAL A 170 1.04 34.30 -13.13
C VAL A 170 2.13 33.63 -14.00
N ASP A 171 2.70 32.50 -13.56
CA ASP A 171 3.83 31.83 -14.22
C ASP A 171 3.45 30.62 -15.11
N ASP A 172 2.16 30.33 -15.33
CA ASP A 172 1.77 29.23 -16.23
C ASP A 172 1.87 29.69 -17.70
N ILE A 173 2.98 29.31 -18.35
CA ILE A 173 3.37 29.68 -19.73
C ILE A 173 2.27 29.34 -20.77
N ASP A 174 1.33 28.45 -20.40
CA ASP A 174 0.23 28.02 -21.26
C ASP A 174 -1.12 28.74 -20.98
N GLN A 175 -1.17 29.75 -20.11
CA GLN A 175 -2.41 30.52 -19.83
C GLN A 175 -3.05 31.08 -21.10
N ASP A 176 -2.25 31.63 -22.02
CA ASP A 176 -2.73 32.26 -23.26
C ASP A 176 -3.41 31.27 -24.23
N LYS A 177 -3.19 29.96 -24.05
CA LYS A 177 -3.82 28.92 -24.89
C LYS A 177 -5.17 28.46 -24.36
N LYS A 178 -5.45 28.70 -23.07
CA LYS A 178 -6.66 28.25 -22.40
C LYS A 178 -7.79 29.27 -22.59
N GLN A 179 -9.00 28.78 -22.84
CA GLN A 179 -10.23 29.57 -22.85
C GLN A 179 -10.66 29.96 -21.42
N ASP A 180 -10.27 29.17 -20.42
CA ASP A 180 -10.54 29.40 -19.00
C ASP A 180 -9.30 28.97 -18.17
N PRO A 181 -8.88 29.73 -17.14
CA PRO A 181 -7.73 29.38 -16.30
C PRO A 181 -7.81 28.01 -15.63
N LEU A 182 -9.03 27.48 -15.43
CA LEU A 182 -9.29 26.17 -14.83
C LEU A 182 -9.22 25.01 -15.82
N ASP A 183 -9.15 25.30 -17.12
CA ASP A 183 -9.03 24.27 -18.14
C ASP A 183 -7.67 23.56 -18.02
N PHE A 184 -7.69 22.24 -18.09
CA PHE A 184 -6.50 21.40 -17.94
C PHE A 184 -6.23 20.60 -19.21
N ALA A 185 -4.96 20.31 -19.46
CA ALA A 185 -4.53 19.59 -20.65
C ALA A 185 -4.95 18.11 -20.61
N LEU A 186 -5.57 17.66 -21.70
CA LEU A 186 -5.83 16.26 -22.03
C LEU A 186 -4.73 15.71 -22.96
N TRP A 187 -4.26 16.54 -23.88
CA TRP A 187 -3.16 16.25 -24.79
C TRP A 187 -2.22 17.45 -24.86
N LYS A 188 -0.93 17.20 -24.85
CA LYS A 188 0.12 18.21 -24.98
C LYS A 188 0.92 17.93 -26.23
N LYS A 189 1.08 18.94 -27.08
CA LYS A 189 2.01 18.95 -28.20
C LYS A 189 3.42 18.69 -27.68
N ALA A 190 4.12 17.76 -28.33
CA ALA A 190 5.47 17.40 -27.94
C ALA A 190 6.45 18.52 -28.32
N LYS A 191 7.42 18.78 -27.43
CA LYS A 191 8.56 19.63 -27.77
C LYS A 191 9.58 18.83 -28.58
N GLN A 192 10.48 19.53 -29.27
CA GLN A 192 11.51 18.89 -30.09
C GLN A 192 12.39 17.96 -29.23
N GLY A 193 12.48 16.69 -29.62
CA GLY A 193 13.27 15.68 -28.94
C GLY A 193 12.58 14.99 -27.75
N GLU A 194 11.34 15.35 -27.43
CA GLU A 194 10.52 14.60 -26.47
C GLU A 194 9.92 13.34 -27.11
N ILE A 195 9.59 12.34 -26.28
CA ILE A 195 8.79 11.19 -26.73
C ILE A 195 7.38 11.66 -27.11
N SER A 196 6.87 11.16 -28.24
CA SER A 196 5.59 11.59 -28.81
C SER A 196 4.89 10.49 -29.60
N TRP A 197 3.60 10.68 -29.81
CA TRP A 197 2.72 9.81 -30.59
C TRP A 197 1.91 10.65 -31.59
N ASP A 198 1.58 10.03 -32.73
CA ASP A 198 0.65 10.61 -33.69
C ASP A 198 -0.76 10.71 -33.10
N SER A 199 -1.42 11.84 -33.34
CA SER A 199 -2.81 12.07 -32.97
C SER A 199 -3.50 12.98 -33.99
N PRO A 200 -4.84 13.09 -33.96
CA PRO A 200 -5.57 14.04 -34.80
C PRO A 200 -5.15 15.51 -34.61
N TRP A 201 -4.51 15.82 -33.48
CA TRP A 201 -4.05 17.18 -33.13
C TRP A 201 -2.54 17.37 -33.35
N GLY A 202 -1.90 16.41 -34.02
CA GLY A 202 -0.46 16.37 -34.25
C GLY A 202 0.32 15.56 -33.21
N GLN A 203 1.64 15.59 -33.34
CA GLN A 203 2.55 14.84 -32.47
C GLN A 203 2.53 15.39 -31.04
N GLY A 204 2.25 14.51 -30.08
CA GLY A 204 2.14 14.89 -28.68
C GLY A 204 2.11 13.73 -27.71
N ARG A 205 1.64 14.00 -26.50
CA ARG A 205 1.56 13.06 -25.39
C ARG A 205 0.37 13.41 -24.48
N PRO A 206 -0.14 12.45 -23.69
CA PRO A 206 -1.24 12.69 -22.79
C PRO A 206 -0.91 13.72 -21.70
N GLY A 207 -1.94 14.42 -21.23
CA GLY A 207 -1.90 15.11 -19.95
C GLY A 207 -2.09 14.13 -18.80
N TRP A 208 -1.51 14.41 -17.64
CA TRP A 208 -1.43 13.47 -16.50
C TRP A 208 -2.78 12.82 -16.11
N HIS A 209 -3.88 13.56 -16.18
CA HIS A 209 -5.17 13.09 -15.67
C HIS A 209 -5.89 12.08 -16.59
N ILE A 210 -5.72 12.19 -17.92
CA ILE A 210 -6.52 11.38 -18.86
C ILE A 210 -6.14 9.90 -18.83
N GLU A 211 -4.92 9.62 -18.41
CA GLU A 211 -4.34 8.29 -18.27
C GLU A 211 -5.21 7.40 -17.38
N CYS A 212 -5.49 7.87 -16.16
CA CYS A 212 -6.23 7.13 -15.14
C CYS A 212 -7.70 6.95 -15.52
N SER A 213 -8.35 7.97 -16.08
CA SER A 213 -9.72 7.86 -16.63
C SER A 213 -9.84 6.77 -17.70
N VAL A 214 -8.86 6.69 -18.60
CA VAL A 214 -8.85 5.70 -19.70
C VAL A 214 -8.59 4.30 -19.15
N MET A 215 -7.52 4.13 -18.37
CA MET A 215 -7.12 2.82 -17.89
C MET A 215 -8.15 2.24 -16.91
N SER A 216 -8.65 3.03 -15.96
CA SER A 216 -9.68 2.57 -15.03
C SER A 216 -10.94 2.11 -15.77
N THR A 217 -11.49 2.92 -16.68
CA THR A 217 -12.71 2.56 -17.42
C THR A 217 -12.52 1.40 -18.38
N LYS A 218 -11.34 1.27 -19.01
CA LYS A 218 -11.00 0.15 -19.90
C LYS A 218 -10.93 -1.18 -19.16
N TYR A 219 -10.28 -1.22 -17.98
CA TYR A 219 -9.99 -2.48 -17.28
C TYR A 219 -11.02 -2.85 -16.21
N LEU A 220 -11.78 -1.89 -15.68
CA LEU A 220 -12.75 -2.12 -14.59
C LEU A 220 -14.20 -1.77 -14.96
N GLY A 221 -14.41 -1.01 -16.04
CA GLY A 221 -15.74 -0.59 -16.53
C GLY A 221 -16.07 0.87 -16.24
N ASP A 222 -17.16 1.36 -16.85
CA ASP A 222 -17.56 2.78 -16.77
C ASP A 222 -17.91 3.28 -15.36
N THR A 223 -18.32 2.36 -14.47
CA THR A 223 -18.58 2.63 -13.05
C THR A 223 -17.84 1.58 -12.22
N ILE A 224 -16.98 2.03 -11.31
CA ILE A 224 -16.20 1.16 -10.42
C ILE A 224 -16.65 1.27 -8.96
N ASP A 225 -16.29 0.29 -8.14
CA ASP A 225 -16.64 0.28 -6.71
C ASP A 225 -15.80 1.30 -5.95
N ILE A 226 -14.48 1.14 -5.98
CA ILE A 226 -13.54 1.93 -5.20
C ILE A 226 -12.53 2.60 -6.13
N HIS A 227 -12.41 3.92 -6.02
CA HIS A 227 -11.28 4.68 -6.56
C HIS A 227 -10.48 5.27 -5.40
N ALA A 228 -9.16 5.13 -5.44
CA ALA A 228 -8.30 5.44 -4.31
C ALA A 228 -6.96 6.07 -4.68
N GLY A 229 -6.37 6.79 -3.72
CA GLY A 229 -5.04 7.39 -3.86
C GLY A 229 -4.62 8.20 -2.64
N GLY A 230 -3.52 8.95 -2.77
CA GLY A 230 -3.12 9.91 -1.74
C GLY A 230 -4.09 11.08 -1.64
N GLN A 231 -4.19 11.71 -0.47
CA GLN A 231 -5.02 12.90 -0.27
C GLN A 231 -4.64 14.06 -1.23
N ASP A 232 -3.39 14.15 -1.66
CA ASP A 232 -2.95 15.12 -2.69
C ASP A 232 -3.54 14.84 -4.08
N LEU A 233 -4.09 13.65 -4.32
CA LEU A 233 -4.76 13.32 -5.57
C LEU A 233 -6.24 13.71 -5.56
N GLU A 234 -6.85 14.03 -4.40
CA GLU A 234 -8.24 14.52 -4.34
C GLU A 234 -8.46 15.68 -5.30
N PHE A 235 -7.54 16.64 -5.29
CA PHE A 235 -7.52 17.77 -6.22
C PHE A 235 -6.09 18.11 -6.67
N PRO A 236 -5.86 18.34 -7.98
CA PRO A 236 -6.86 18.34 -9.05
C PRO A 236 -7.07 16.95 -9.68
N HIS A 237 -6.28 15.94 -9.34
CA HIS A 237 -6.17 14.72 -10.15
C HIS A 237 -7.48 13.93 -10.26
N HIS A 238 -8.02 13.46 -9.14
CA HIS A 238 -9.25 12.67 -9.11
C HIS A 238 -10.50 13.49 -9.49
N GLU A 239 -10.54 14.79 -9.15
CA GLU A 239 -11.59 15.70 -9.61
C GLU A 239 -11.63 15.76 -11.15
N ASN A 240 -10.46 15.85 -11.79
CA ASN A 240 -10.33 15.82 -13.25
C ASN A 240 -10.74 14.47 -13.85
N GLU A 241 -10.41 13.36 -13.18
CA GLU A 241 -10.81 12.03 -13.63
C GLU A 241 -12.32 11.83 -13.61
N ILE A 242 -13.00 12.31 -12.56
CA ILE A 242 -14.46 12.35 -12.49
C ILE A 242 -15.00 13.12 -13.69
N ALA A 243 -14.52 14.36 -13.90
CA ALA A 243 -15.01 15.21 -14.97
C ALA A 243 -14.89 14.54 -16.34
N GLN A 244 -13.71 13.98 -16.65
CA GLN A 244 -13.44 13.28 -17.91
C GLN A 244 -14.30 12.02 -18.07
N SER A 245 -14.33 11.16 -17.06
CA SER A 245 -15.00 9.86 -17.10
C SER A 245 -16.50 9.99 -17.17
N GLU A 246 -17.09 10.88 -16.37
CA GLU A 246 -18.53 11.10 -16.38
C GLU A 246 -18.98 11.87 -17.63
N ALA A 247 -18.18 12.80 -18.15
CA ALA A 247 -18.48 13.45 -19.44
C ALA A 247 -18.46 12.47 -20.63
N LYS A 248 -17.49 11.55 -20.65
CA LYS A 248 -17.44 10.51 -21.69
C LYS A 248 -18.56 9.49 -21.55
N THR A 249 -18.84 8.98 -20.36
CA THR A 249 -19.73 7.83 -20.17
C THR A 249 -21.19 8.21 -19.88
N GLY A 250 -21.42 9.39 -19.30
CA GLY A 250 -22.73 9.80 -18.78
C GLY A 250 -23.15 9.03 -17.51
N LYS A 251 -22.23 8.30 -16.86
CA LYS A 251 -22.48 7.49 -15.66
C LYS A 251 -21.65 8.02 -14.49
N LYS A 252 -22.02 7.68 -13.26
CA LYS A 252 -21.20 7.92 -12.07
C LYS A 252 -19.89 7.12 -12.19
N PHE A 253 -18.74 7.77 -12.03
CA PHE A 253 -17.45 7.12 -12.29
C PHE A 253 -17.06 6.09 -11.20
N ALA A 254 -17.07 6.49 -9.94
CA ALA A 254 -16.75 5.58 -8.82
C ALA A 254 -17.77 5.73 -7.69
N ARG A 255 -18.17 4.62 -7.06
CA ARG A 255 -19.14 4.61 -5.97
C ARG A 255 -18.54 5.18 -4.68
N TYR A 256 -17.30 4.78 -4.37
CA TYR A 256 -16.58 5.14 -3.15
C TYR A 256 -15.18 5.69 -3.47
N TRP A 257 -14.85 6.84 -2.88
CA TRP A 257 -13.54 7.49 -3.00
C TRP A 257 -12.78 7.41 -1.68
N LEU A 258 -11.62 6.76 -1.67
CA LEU A 258 -10.82 6.55 -0.48
C LEU A 258 -9.45 7.22 -0.62
N HIS A 259 -9.11 8.10 0.31
CA HIS A 259 -7.83 8.83 0.26
C HIS A 259 -6.98 8.60 1.52
N ASN A 260 -5.71 8.21 1.34
CA ASN A 260 -4.79 8.06 2.45
C ASN A 260 -4.15 9.40 2.86
N GLY A 261 -3.92 9.57 4.16
CA GLY A 261 -3.24 10.75 4.70
C GLY A 261 -1.75 10.78 4.35
N PHE A 262 -1.15 11.97 4.52
CA PHE A 262 0.25 12.23 4.22
C PHE A 262 1.23 11.52 5.15
N VAL A 263 2.48 11.39 4.70
CA VAL A 263 3.61 11.10 5.57
C VAL A 263 4.31 12.41 5.95
N THR A 264 4.51 12.63 7.25
CA THR A 264 5.22 13.80 7.80
C THR A 264 6.58 13.39 8.36
N ILE A 265 7.53 14.32 8.38
CA ILE A 265 8.88 14.17 8.93
C ILE A 265 9.21 15.33 9.87
N GLY A 266 10.01 15.03 10.90
CA GLY A 266 10.55 16.01 11.83
C GLY A 266 9.68 16.23 13.07
N GLU A 267 10.09 17.19 13.91
CA GLU A 267 9.36 17.59 15.13
C GLU A 267 8.17 18.51 14.84
N GLU A 268 8.19 19.20 13.70
CA GLU A 268 7.15 20.13 13.26
C GLU A 268 6.16 19.50 12.27
N ASP A 269 6.16 18.17 12.11
CA ASP A 269 5.27 17.44 11.20
C ASP A 269 5.28 17.97 9.75
N GLN A 270 6.46 18.34 9.25
CA GLN A 270 6.63 18.86 7.91
C GLN A 270 6.28 17.79 6.87
N LYS A 271 5.52 18.16 5.84
CA LYS A 271 5.22 17.26 4.72
C LYS A 271 6.52 16.83 4.04
N MET A 272 6.65 15.54 3.76
CA MET A 272 7.77 15.04 2.97
C MET A 272 7.68 15.54 1.52
N SER A 273 8.77 16.11 1.00
CA SER A 273 8.87 16.43 -0.43
C SER A 273 10.31 16.44 -0.93
N LYS A 274 10.50 16.11 -2.21
CA LYS A 274 11.83 16.20 -2.85
C LYS A 274 12.38 17.63 -2.83
N SER A 275 11.52 18.64 -2.96
CA SER A 275 11.89 20.06 -2.93
C SER A 275 12.44 20.53 -1.59
N LEU A 276 12.01 19.90 -0.48
CA LEU A 276 12.52 20.20 0.87
C LEU A 276 13.77 19.39 1.23
N GLY A 277 14.24 18.50 0.35
CA GLY A 277 15.41 17.65 0.61
C GLY A 277 15.23 16.64 1.75
N ASN A 278 14.02 16.51 2.30
CA ASN A 278 13.70 15.72 3.49
C ASN A 278 13.04 14.37 3.16
N PHE A 279 13.22 13.84 1.95
CA PHE A 279 12.58 12.61 1.52
C PHE A 279 13.46 11.38 1.76
N VAL A 280 12.85 10.29 2.25
CA VAL A 280 13.52 9.00 2.49
C VAL A 280 12.96 7.98 1.52
N THR A 281 13.84 7.32 0.76
CA THR A 281 13.43 6.26 -0.16
C THR A 281 13.16 4.97 0.62
N VAL A 282 12.23 4.14 0.12
CA VAL A 282 12.02 2.79 0.66
C VAL A 282 13.29 1.96 0.44
N HIS A 283 13.86 2.06 -0.76
CA HIS A 283 15.09 1.38 -1.14
C HIS A 283 16.25 1.60 -0.15
N ASP A 284 16.45 2.82 0.34
CA ASP A 284 17.49 3.10 1.34
C ASP A 284 17.08 2.62 2.73
N LEU A 285 15.81 2.80 3.12
CA LEU A 285 15.30 2.35 4.42
C LEU A 285 15.41 0.82 4.59
N LEU A 286 15.21 0.05 3.52
CA LEU A 286 15.33 -1.40 3.51
C LEU A 286 16.75 -1.91 3.79
N LYS A 287 17.77 -1.07 3.65
CA LYS A 287 19.17 -1.42 3.98
C LYS A 287 19.42 -1.41 5.49
N GLU A 288 18.60 -0.69 6.24
CA GLU A 288 18.83 -0.41 7.67
C GLU A 288 17.72 -0.99 8.56
N VAL A 289 16.51 -1.18 8.02
CA VAL A 289 15.33 -1.56 8.78
C VAL A 289 14.69 -2.80 8.20
N ASN A 290 14.34 -3.75 9.06
CA ASN A 290 13.61 -4.95 8.67
C ASN A 290 12.31 -4.56 7.91
N PRO A 291 12.07 -5.11 6.71
CA PRO A 291 10.91 -4.74 5.89
C PRO A 291 9.56 -4.94 6.59
N GLN A 292 9.42 -5.97 7.43
CA GLN A 292 8.19 -6.21 8.19
C GLN A 292 7.93 -5.13 9.24
N VAL A 293 8.98 -4.47 9.79
CA VAL A 293 8.81 -3.33 10.71
C VAL A 293 8.25 -2.13 9.98
N ILE A 294 8.77 -1.82 8.79
CA ILE A 294 8.27 -0.74 7.94
C ILE A 294 6.81 -1.03 7.54
N ARG A 295 6.53 -2.28 7.14
CA ARG A 295 5.17 -2.73 6.80
C ARG A 295 4.22 -2.62 8.00
N PHE A 296 4.64 -3.06 9.18
CA PHE A 296 3.84 -2.98 10.40
C PHE A 296 3.51 -1.54 10.73
N PHE A 297 4.52 -0.67 10.82
CA PHE A 297 4.38 0.75 11.08
C PHE A 297 3.34 1.42 10.17
N MET A 298 3.41 1.16 8.86
CA MET A 298 2.50 1.74 7.88
C MET A 298 1.10 1.11 7.93
N SER A 299 0.96 -0.19 8.15
CA SER A 299 -0.34 -0.87 8.12
C SER A 299 -1.17 -0.70 9.39
N THR A 300 -0.55 -0.37 10.54
CA THR A 300 -1.25 -0.18 11.82
C THR A 300 -1.71 1.25 12.10
N THR A 301 -1.54 2.16 11.14
CA THR A 301 -1.99 3.56 11.25
C THR A 301 -3.19 3.80 10.33
N GLN A 302 -4.32 4.32 10.84
CA GLN A 302 -5.54 4.57 10.05
C GLN A 302 -5.18 5.23 8.73
N TYR A 303 -5.61 4.64 7.61
CA TYR A 303 -5.12 5.04 6.29
C TYR A 303 -5.34 6.53 6.01
N ARG A 304 -6.49 7.09 6.44
CA ARG A 304 -6.86 8.51 6.30
C ARG A 304 -6.06 9.47 7.19
N ARG A 305 -5.40 8.97 8.24
CA ARG A 305 -4.63 9.83 9.15
C ARG A 305 -3.22 10.05 8.61
N PRO A 306 -2.65 11.25 8.84
CA PRO A 306 -1.23 11.46 8.64
C PRO A 306 -0.42 10.47 9.47
N ILE A 307 0.70 10.02 8.93
CA ILE A 307 1.64 9.15 9.63
C ILE A 307 2.98 9.88 9.78
N ARG A 308 3.45 10.00 11.02
CA ARG A 308 4.71 10.66 11.32
C ARG A 308 5.85 9.67 11.26
N TYR A 309 6.77 9.88 10.33
CA TYR A 309 8.00 9.10 10.22
C TYR A 309 9.06 9.64 11.19
N SER A 310 9.54 8.77 12.07
CA SER A 310 10.68 9.01 12.96
C SER A 310 11.32 7.69 13.36
N SER A 311 12.61 7.71 13.72
CA SER A 311 13.31 6.52 14.24
C SER A 311 12.65 6.00 15.52
N ALA A 312 12.08 6.88 16.34
CA ALA A 312 11.34 6.49 17.54
C ALA A 312 10.08 5.66 17.20
N ASN A 313 9.29 6.10 16.22
CA ASN A 313 8.08 5.39 15.80
C ASN A 313 8.40 4.06 15.10
N LEU A 314 9.50 3.99 14.34
CA LEU A 314 9.98 2.72 13.78
C LEU A 314 10.45 1.74 14.87
N ASN A 315 11.16 2.23 15.89
CA ASN A 315 11.56 1.40 17.02
C ASN A 315 10.37 0.89 17.83
N GLU A 316 9.35 1.74 18.05
CA GLU A 316 8.10 1.32 18.66
C GLU A 316 7.39 0.24 17.83
N ALA A 317 7.33 0.42 16.51
CA ALA A 317 6.81 -0.60 15.60
C ALA A 317 7.58 -1.91 15.67
N LYS A 318 8.92 -1.88 15.76
CA LYS A 318 9.77 -3.08 15.97
C LYS A 318 9.42 -3.79 17.26
N VAL A 319 9.37 -3.07 18.37
CA VAL A 319 9.02 -3.64 19.70
C VAL A 319 7.64 -4.28 19.67
N ASN A 320 6.66 -3.63 19.05
CA ASN A 320 5.30 -4.11 19.00
C ASN A 320 5.13 -5.31 18.05
N LEU A 321 5.80 -5.31 16.91
CA LEU A 321 5.86 -6.47 16.02
C LEU A 321 6.48 -7.69 16.71
N ASN A 322 7.58 -7.49 17.44
CA ASN A 322 8.25 -8.58 18.16
C ASN A 322 7.32 -9.22 19.20
N LYS A 323 6.47 -8.45 19.91
CA LYS A 323 5.47 -9.03 20.83
C LYS A 323 4.50 -9.98 20.12
N LEU A 324 4.04 -9.60 18.92
CA LEU A 324 3.13 -10.42 18.12
C LEU A 324 3.80 -11.71 17.64
N GLN A 325 5.06 -11.62 17.23
CA GLN A 325 5.87 -12.76 16.79
C GLN A 325 6.17 -13.70 17.96
N THR A 326 6.60 -13.19 19.12
CA THR A 326 6.89 -14.00 20.31
C THR A 326 5.64 -14.75 20.80
N ALA A 327 4.46 -14.15 20.75
CA ALA A 327 3.22 -14.84 21.11
C ALA A 327 2.90 -16.02 20.19
N TYR A 328 3.15 -15.86 18.88
CA TYR A 328 3.06 -16.95 17.91
C TYR A 328 4.09 -18.03 18.23
N GLU A 329 5.36 -17.67 18.36
CA GLU A 329 6.48 -18.59 18.61
C GLU A 329 6.27 -19.41 19.91
N ASN A 330 5.85 -18.76 21.01
CA ASN A 330 5.57 -19.41 22.29
C ASN A 330 4.48 -20.47 22.17
N LEU A 331 3.38 -20.16 21.49
CA LEU A 331 2.28 -21.11 21.33
C LEU A 331 2.64 -22.23 20.35
N SER A 332 3.30 -21.91 19.24
CA SER A 332 3.79 -22.90 18.28
C SER A 332 4.73 -23.91 18.94
N TYR A 333 5.62 -23.45 19.83
CA TYR A 333 6.54 -24.32 20.57
C TYR A 333 5.80 -25.38 21.40
N ARG A 334 4.63 -25.06 21.93
CA ARG A 334 3.79 -25.98 22.70
C ARG A 334 3.16 -27.11 21.89
N LEU A 335 3.30 -27.13 20.56
CA LEU A 335 2.92 -28.30 19.76
C LEU A 335 3.73 -29.55 20.19
N LYS A 336 4.99 -29.36 20.61
CA LYS A 336 5.92 -30.45 20.97
C LYS A 336 5.46 -31.28 22.18
N ASP A 337 4.75 -30.66 23.11
CA ASP A 337 4.25 -31.27 24.36
C ASP A 337 2.72 -31.21 24.48
N SER A 338 2.03 -30.93 23.36
CA SER A 338 0.56 -30.94 23.31
C SER A 338 -0.02 -32.35 23.40
N VAL A 339 -1.26 -32.44 23.86
CA VAL A 339 -2.03 -33.70 23.87
C VAL A 339 -3.17 -33.68 22.85
N GLU A 340 -3.61 -34.87 22.44
CA GLU A 340 -4.77 -35.01 21.55
C GLU A 340 -6.06 -34.45 22.19
N GLY A 341 -6.89 -33.79 21.37
CA GLY A 341 -8.18 -33.23 21.76
C GLY A 341 -8.23 -31.71 21.56
N ASN A 342 -9.17 -31.06 22.27
CA ASN A 342 -9.36 -29.62 22.20
C ASN A 342 -9.84 -29.00 23.54
N ASP A 343 -9.57 -27.70 23.70
CA ASP A 343 -10.10 -26.83 24.75
C ASP A 343 -11.16 -25.89 24.13
N LYS A 344 -12.42 -26.34 24.16
CA LYS A 344 -13.55 -25.64 23.54
C LYS A 344 -13.78 -24.24 24.11
N GLU A 345 -13.50 -24.03 25.38
CA GLU A 345 -13.70 -22.72 26.01
C GLU A 345 -12.73 -21.69 25.43
N VAL A 346 -11.46 -22.09 25.29
CA VAL A 346 -10.43 -21.26 24.66
C VAL A 346 -10.76 -20.96 23.20
N GLU A 347 -11.20 -21.96 22.43
CA GLU A 347 -11.60 -21.78 21.03
C GLU A 347 -12.78 -20.82 20.87
N VAL A 348 -13.81 -20.92 21.72
CA VAL A 348 -14.96 -20.01 21.69
C VAL A 348 -14.55 -18.58 22.03
N ASN A 349 -13.72 -18.40 23.05
CA ASN A 349 -13.22 -17.08 23.44
C ASN A 349 -12.37 -16.45 22.33
N PHE A 350 -11.52 -17.25 21.68
CA PHE A 350 -10.68 -16.78 20.58
C PHE A 350 -11.51 -16.41 19.34
N ALA A 351 -12.54 -17.20 19.01
CA ALA A 351 -13.48 -16.89 17.94
C ALA A 351 -14.28 -15.59 18.20
N ASN A 352 -14.52 -15.23 19.47
CA ASN A 352 -15.14 -13.95 19.81
C ASN A 352 -14.19 -12.77 19.56
N LEU A 353 -12.89 -12.92 19.82
CA LEU A 353 -11.89 -11.91 19.45
C LEU A 353 -11.82 -11.72 17.93
N GLU A 354 -11.91 -12.79 17.14
CA GLU A 354 -11.98 -12.67 15.67
C GLU A 354 -13.22 -11.88 15.22
N LYS A 355 -14.39 -12.11 15.85
CA LYS A 355 -15.59 -11.31 15.57
C LYS A 355 -15.43 -9.85 15.97
N ASP A 356 -14.76 -9.56 17.08
CA ASP A 356 -14.47 -8.20 17.52
C ASP A 356 -13.51 -7.51 16.55
N PHE A 357 -12.50 -8.22 16.05
CA PHE A 357 -11.62 -7.74 14.99
C PHE A 357 -12.40 -7.37 13.72
N VAL A 358 -13.28 -8.26 13.24
CA VAL A 358 -14.16 -7.97 12.09
C VAL A 358 -15.04 -6.76 12.36
N LYS A 359 -15.60 -6.64 13.56
CA LYS A 359 -16.47 -5.51 13.93
C LYS A 359 -15.74 -4.17 13.85
N VAL A 360 -14.50 -4.10 14.32
CA VAL A 360 -13.73 -2.84 14.29
C VAL A 360 -13.19 -2.55 12.89
N MET A 361 -12.73 -3.56 12.15
CA MET A 361 -12.27 -3.38 10.76
C MET A 361 -13.42 -3.05 9.80
N ASP A 362 -14.65 -3.51 10.10
CA ASP A 362 -15.87 -3.11 9.39
C ASP A 362 -16.18 -1.62 9.53
N ASP A 363 -15.63 -0.94 10.54
CA ASP A 363 -15.78 0.49 10.72
C ASP A 363 -14.66 1.25 9.99
N ASP A 364 -14.74 1.32 8.65
CA ASP A 364 -13.78 2.08 7.83
C ASP A 364 -12.33 1.60 7.98
N PHE A 365 -12.14 0.28 7.95
CA PHE A 365 -10.82 -0.36 8.03
C PHE A 365 -10.02 0.14 9.24
N ASN A 366 -10.65 0.24 10.42
CA ASN A 366 -10.05 0.84 11.61
C ASN A 366 -8.91 -0.02 12.17
N VAL A 367 -7.73 0.12 11.57
CA VAL A 367 -6.53 -0.65 11.88
C VAL A 367 -5.98 -0.39 13.28
N GLN A 368 -6.21 0.79 13.90
CA GLN A 368 -5.77 1.01 15.29
C GLN A 368 -6.57 0.17 16.29
N ASN A 369 -7.89 0.11 16.11
CA ASN A 369 -8.72 -0.75 16.94
C ASN A 369 -8.51 -2.22 16.55
N GLY A 370 -8.35 -2.50 15.26
CA GLY A 370 -8.01 -3.82 14.74
C GLY A 370 -6.75 -4.39 15.39
N ILE A 371 -5.63 -3.64 15.36
CA ILE A 371 -4.38 -4.10 15.96
C ILE A 371 -4.47 -4.23 17.49
N SER A 372 -5.33 -3.42 18.13
CA SER A 372 -5.60 -3.56 19.57
C SER A 372 -6.24 -4.92 19.88
N VAL A 373 -7.16 -5.40 19.03
CA VAL A 373 -7.73 -6.76 19.15
C VAL A 373 -6.66 -7.82 18.88
N VAL A 374 -5.76 -7.60 17.91
CA VAL A 374 -4.63 -8.51 17.64
C VAL A 374 -3.71 -8.65 18.85
N TYR A 375 -3.45 -7.57 19.60
CA TYR A 375 -2.68 -7.68 20.87
C TYR A 375 -3.41 -8.52 21.92
N GLU A 376 -4.74 -8.40 22.04
CA GLU A 376 -5.51 -9.27 22.93
C GLU A 376 -5.49 -10.74 22.46
N MET A 377 -5.53 -11.00 21.15
CA MET A 377 -5.33 -12.34 20.60
C MET A 377 -3.94 -12.88 20.99
N ALA A 378 -2.87 -12.10 20.78
CA ALA A 378 -1.50 -12.46 21.15
C ALA A 378 -1.37 -12.78 22.66
N LYS A 379 -2.06 -12.01 23.51
CA LYS A 379 -2.13 -12.28 24.96
C LYS A 379 -2.82 -13.60 25.26
N GLN A 380 -3.92 -13.93 24.59
CA GLN A 380 -4.59 -15.24 24.75
C GLN A 380 -3.70 -16.40 24.30
N LEU A 381 -2.90 -16.22 23.24
CA LEU A 381 -1.91 -17.23 22.83
C LEU A 381 -0.91 -17.50 23.96
N ASN A 382 -0.33 -16.44 24.53
CA ASN A 382 0.61 -16.57 25.65
C ASN A 382 -0.03 -17.24 26.88
N VAL A 383 -1.22 -16.81 27.29
CA VAL A 383 -1.93 -17.39 28.44
C VAL A 383 -2.18 -18.89 28.22
N TYR A 384 -2.61 -19.28 27.02
CA TYR A 384 -2.81 -20.69 26.71
C TYR A 384 -1.50 -21.47 26.69
N SER A 385 -0.42 -20.86 26.17
CA SER A 385 0.92 -21.45 26.14
C SER A 385 1.54 -21.71 27.53
N GLU A 386 1.01 -21.08 28.59
CA GLU A 386 1.46 -21.29 29.98
C GLU A 386 0.63 -22.33 30.74
N LYS A 387 -0.48 -22.86 30.16
CA LYS A 387 -1.26 -23.91 30.82
C LYS A 387 -0.44 -25.20 30.93
N GLU A 388 -0.63 -25.91 32.05
CA GLU A 388 -0.01 -27.23 32.28
C GLU A 388 -0.34 -28.21 31.16
N LYS A 389 -1.61 -28.20 30.72
CA LYS A 389 -2.11 -29.04 29.63
C LYS A 389 -2.66 -28.18 28.50
N VAL A 390 -2.17 -28.44 27.29
CA VAL A 390 -2.59 -27.79 26.04
C VAL A 390 -2.92 -28.85 24.99
N TYR A 391 -3.78 -28.50 24.04
CA TYR A 391 -4.36 -29.44 23.09
C TYR A 391 -4.00 -29.10 21.67
N THR A 392 -3.61 -30.12 20.88
CA THR A 392 -3.10 -29.95 19.51
C THR A 392 -4.09 -29.23 18.60
N ASP A 393 -5.38 -29.62 18.62
CA ASP A 393 -6.39 -29.02 17.74
C ASP A 393 -6.62 -27.54 18.07
N THR A 394 -6.60 -27.19 19.37
CA THR A 394 -6.76 -25.81 19.83
C THR A 394 -5.56 -24.96 19.46
N ILE A 395 -4.33 -25.46 19.62
CA ILE A 395 -3.13 -24.74 19.19
C ILE A 395 -3.22 -24.43 17.69
N ASN A 396 -3.52 -25.44 16.86
CA ASN A 396 -3.64 -25.28 15.42
C ASN A 396 -4.73 -24.27 15.03
N ASN A 397 -5.89 -24.31 15.70
CA ASN A 397 -6.97 -23.37 15.46
C ASN A 397 -6.53 -21.91 15.77
N LEU A 398 -5.99 -21.68 16.97
CA LEU A 398 -5.55 -20.37 17.43
C LEU A 398 -4.47 -19.80 16.52
N ILE A 399 -3.45 -20.59 16.20
CA ILE A 399 -2.33 -20.19 15.33
C ILE A 399 -2.84 -19.86 13.92
N ASN A 400 -3.66 -20.73 13.32
CA ASN A 400 -4.16 -20.50 11.96
C ASN A 400 -5.05 -19.25 11.87
N THR A 401 -5.92 -19.04 12.87
CA THR A 401 -6.77 -17.86 12.94
C THR A 401 -5.94 -16.60 13.14
N TYR A 402 -4.96 -16.65 14.05
CA TYR A 402 -4.06 -15.52 14.30
C TYR A 402 -3.22 -15.16 13.06
N LYS A 403 -2.63 -16.16 12.37
CA LYS A 403 -1.91 -15.97 11.11
C LYS A 403 -2.76 -15.23 10.07
N LYS A 404 -4.00 -15.68 9.86
CA LYS A 404 -4.93 -15.05 8.91
C LYS A 404 -5.22 -13.59 9.26
N VAL A 405 -5.42 -13.28 10.54
CA VAL A 405 -5.70 -11.92 10.99
C VAL A 405 -4.47 -11.01 10.84
N VAL A 406 -3.28 -11.46 11.22
CA VAL A 406 -2.07 -10.62 11.08
C VAL A 406 -1.63 -10.45 9.63
N GLU A 407 -1.95 -11.40 8.76
CA GLU A 407 -1.64 -11.33 7.33
C GLU A 407 -2.39 -10.17 6.64
N ILE A 408 -3.51 -9.71 7.19
CA ILE A 408 -4.22 -8.52 6.71
C ILE A 408 -3.31 -7.28 6.81
N PHE A 409 -2.49 -7.20 7.87
CA PHE A 409 -1.47 -6.17 8.05
C PHE A 409 -0.19 -6.44 7.23
N GLY A 410 -0.17 -7.47 6.39
CA GLY A 410 0.99 -7.89 5.61
C GLY A 410 2.13 -8.46 6.47
N ILE A 411 1.83 -8.91 7.69
CA ILE A 411 2.79 -9.57 8.57
C ILE A 411 2.76 -11.06 8.33
N SER A 412 3.94 -11.65 8.18
CA SER A 412 4.10 -13.09 8.04
C SER A 412 4.95 -13.64 9.19
N PHE A 413 4.44 -14.69 9.82
CA PHE A 413 5.20 -15.54 10.72
C PHE A 413 5.76 -16.68 9.86
N SER A 414 7.03 -16.57 9.47
CA SER A 414 7.65 -17.42 8.45
C SER A 414 7.93 -18.84 8.95
N GLU A 415 7.73 -19.83 8.05
CA GLU A 415 8.22 -21.22 8.18
C GLU A 415 9.74 -21.32 7.94
N GLU A 416 10.33 -20.34 7.24
CA GLU A 416 11.78 -20.27 7.01
C GLU A 416 12.56 -20.01 8.30
N LYS A 417 11.93 -19.31 9.27
CA LYS A 417 12.42 -19.24 10.65
C LYS A 417 12.37 -20.62 11.30
N GLU A 418 11.29 -21.38 11.16
CA GLU A 418 11.19 -22.75 11.71
C GLU A 418 12.28 -23.69 11.14
N LEU A 419 12.61 -23.61 9.85
CA LEU A 419 13.72 -24.39 9.24
C LEU A 419 15.12 -23.97 9.77
N LEU A 420 15.34 -22.66 9.96
CA LEU A 420 16.55 -22.14 10.59
C LEU A 420 16.60 -22.47 12.09
N ASP A 421 15.46 -22.49 12.75
CA ASP A 421 15.32 -22.81 14.17
C ASP A 421 15.53 -24.30 14.41
N ASP A 422 15.09 -25.18 13.51
CA ASP A 422 15.44 -26.60 13.52
C ASP A 422 16.95 -26.81 13.37
N THR A 423 17.59 -26.02 12.51
CA THR A 423 19.06 -26.05 12.34
C THR A 423 19.76 -25.55 13.60
N ILE A 424 19.26 -24.50 14.24
CA ILE A 424 19.77 -23.97 15.51
C ILE A 424 19.53 -25.00 16.64
N GLU A 425 18.36 -25.64 16.69
CA GLU A 425 18.05 -26.67 17.68
C GLU A 425 18.95 -27.89 17.52
N GLN A 426 19.27 -28.31 16.30
CA GLN A 426 20.26 -29.37 16.03
C GLN A 426 21.64 -28.97 16.55
N LEU A 427 22.09 -27.73 16.29
CA LEU A 427 23.35 -27.21 16.83
C LEU A 427 23.34 -27.15 18.35
N ILE A 428 22.21 -26.76 18.98
CA ILE A 428 22.09 -26.73 20.44
C ILE A 428 22.10 -28.15 21.03
N GLN A 429 21.45 -29.12 20.40
CA GLN A 429 21.53 -30.53 20.79
C GLN A 429 22.97 -31.04 20.70
N GLU A 430 23.66 -30.78 19.58
CA GLU A 430 25.06 -31.15 19.39
C GLU A 430 25.96 -30.50 20.45
N ARG A 431 25.73 -29.23 20.78
CA ARG A 431 26.42 -28.52 21.87
C ARG A 431 26.17 -29.18 23.22
N ASN A 432 24.93 -29.54 23.52
CA ASN A 432 24.56 -30.17 24.80
C ASN A 432 25.19 -31.56 24.94
N GLU A 433 25.24 -32.34 23.85
CA GLU A 433 25.96 -33.61 23.79
C GLU A 433 27.47 -33.42 23.94
N ALA A 434 28.06 -32.42 23.28
CA ALA A 434 29.47 -32.08 23.42
C ALA A 434 29.82 -31.74 24.88
N ARG A 435 28.97 -30.96 25.58
CA ARG A 435 29.15 -30.67 27.02
C ARG A 435 29.03 -31.92 27.88
N LYS A 436 28.04 -32.79 27.61
CA LYS A 436 27.85 -34.07 28.32
C LYS A 436 29.07 -34.98 28.16
N ASN A 437 29.66 -35.00 26.97
CA ASN A 437 30.85 -35.77 26.64
C ASN A 437 32.17 -35.07 27.01
N LYS A 438 32.12 -33.94 27.74
CA LYS A 438 33.28 -33.10 28.13
C LYS A 438 34.12 -32.59 26.96
N ASN A 439 33.57 -32.53 25.75
CA ASN A 439 34.16 -31.88 24.59
C ASN A 439 33.85 -30.37 24.59
N PHE A 440 34.52 -29.65 25.49
CA PHE A 440 34.29 -28.21 25.67
C PHE A 440 34.66 -27.39 24.44
N LYS A 441 35.68 -27.82 23.68
CA LYS A 441 36.10 -27.16 22.43
C LYS A 441 34.95 -27.10 21.42
N ARG A 442 34.30 -28.24 21.14
CA ARG A 442 33.16 -28.28 20.22
C ARG A 442 31.95 -27.49 20.74
N SER A 443 31.72 -27.51 22.05
CA SER A 443 30.65 -26.70 22.67
C SER A 443 30.89 -25.20 22.49
N ASP A 444 32.13 -24.74 22.60
CA ASP A 444 32.48 -23.33 22.40
C ASP A 444 32.41 -22.93 20.92
N GLU A 445 32.89 -23.77 20.00
CA GLU A 445 32.76 -23.57 18.55
C GLU A 445 31.30 -23.36 18.12
N ILE A 446 30.38 -24.20 18.62
CA ILE A 446 28.96 -24.08 18.30
C ILE A 446 28.35 -22.81 18.91
N ARG A 447 28.73 -22.46 20.16
CA ARG A 447 28.26 -21.22 20.80
C ARG A 447 28.69 -20.00 19.98
N ASP A 448 29.93 -19.99 19.52
CA ASP A 448 30.49 -18.84 18.81
C ASP A 448 29.88 -18.75 17.40
N LEU A 449 29.68 -19.87 16.70
CA LEU A 449 28.94 -19.94 15.43
C LEU A 449 27.50 -19.40 15.58
N LEU A 450 26.80 -19.83 16.63
CA LEU A 450 25.45 -19.36 16.91
C LEU A 450 25.45 -17.85 17.22
N LYS A 451 26.44 -17.37 17.97
CA LYS A 451 26.61 -15.94 18.27
C LYS A 451 26.88 -15.09 17.03
N GLU A 452 27.68 -15.58 16.07
CA GLU A 452 27.91 -14.93 14.77
C GLU A 452 26.62 -14.81 13.94
N GLN A 453 25.71 -15.77 14.08
CA GLN A 453 24.37 -15.72 13.49
C GLN A 453 23.38 -14.85 14.29
N GLY A 454 23.87 -14.10 15.29
CA GLY A 454 23.06 -13.28 16.17
C GLY A 454 22.29 -14.09 17.22
N ILE A 455 22.57 -15.37 17.44
CA ILE A 455 21.88 -16.20 18.42
C ILE A 455 22.60 -16.14 19.77
N ILE A 456 21.89 -15.70 20.81
CA ILE A 456 22.34 -15.69 22.19
C ILE A 456 21.74 -16.89 22.90
N LEU A 457 22.58 -17.74 23.48
CA LEU A 457 22.18 -18.89 24.29
C LEU A 457 22.06 -18.48 25.77
N GLU A 458 21.00 -18.94 26.42
CA GLU A 458 20.72 -18.80 27.86
C GLU A 458 20.58 -20.19 28.48
N ASP A 459 21.56 -20.61 29.26
CA ASP A 459 21.50 -21.90 29.98
C ASP A 459 20.66 -21.74 31.26
N THR A 460 19.54 -22.46 31.36
CA THR A 460 18.65 -22.46 32.54
C THR A 460 18.56 -23.85 33.19
N ALA A 461 17.99 -23.93 34.41
CA ALA A 461 17.73 -25.20 35.07
C ALA A 461 16.75 -26.12 34.31
N GLN A 462 15.96 -25.56 33.39
CA GLN A 462 15.00 -26.27 32.54
C GLN A 462 15.57 -26.65 31.16
N GLY A 463 16.83 -26.28 30.87
CA GLY A 463 17.49 -26.48 29.59
C GLY A 463 18.07 -25.19 28.99
N THR A 464 18.77 -25.32 27.86
CA THR A 464 19.29 -24.18 27.09
C THR A 464 18.15 -23.55 26.28
N ARG A 465 17.88 -22.27 26.52
CA ARG A 465 17.03 -21.41 25.69
C ARG A 465 17.90 -20.57 24.79
N TRP A 466 17.33 -19.98 23.74
CA TRP A 466 18.06 -19.07 22.87
C TRP A 466 17.18 -17.92 22.40
N LYS A 467 17.81 -16.82 22.02
CA LYS A 467 17.16 -15.63 21.43
C LYS A 467 18.00 -15.07 20.28
N ARG A 468 17.35 -14.52 19.26
CA ARG A 468 18.02 -13.73 18.19
C ARG A 468 18.31 -12.32 18.70
N ASN A 469 19.46 -11.80 18.34
CA ASN A 469 19.91 -10.45 18.59
C ASN A 469 19.62 -9.69 17.28
N ASP A 470 18.53 -8.91 17.27
CA ASP A 470 18.03 -8.19 16.08
C ASP A 470 18.77 -6.88 15.80
#